data_AF-A0AAX1U5G4-F1
#
_entry.id   AF-A0AAX1U5G4-F1
#
_cell.length_a   1.000
_cell.length_b   1.000
_cell.length_c   1.000
_cell.angle_alpha   90.00
_cell.angle_beta   90.00
_cell.angle_gamma   90.00
#
_symmetry.space_group_name_H-M   'P 1'
#
loop_
_entity.id
_entity.type
_entity.pdbx_description
1 polymer ?
#
loop_
_entity_poly.entity_id
_entity_poly.type
_entity_poly.pdbx_seq_one_letter_code
_entity_poly.pdbx_strand_id
1 'polypeptide(L)'
;MNKKDKQRRKREIYNEAVAYWRKYPDVYCEQVLGIRINVYQKVMMRAFFRYKYIAFVMGRGVGKSFICILCLVIYALLYPGSKIGIIAPTFRQAKQLLSEKYRGELCEWSPFLKQEERKFACSMQSARVDFFNGSFIEAFPLGTDGENIAPTLRNLCSA
;
A
#
# COMPACT_ATOMS: atom_id res chain seq x y z
N MET A 1 -25.71 -29.06 -5.91
CA MET A 1 -25.17 -27.94 -5.11
C MET A 1 -25.63 -26.62 -5.73
N ASN A 2 -26.38 -25.79 -5.01
CA ASN A 2 -27.06 -24.59 -5.56
C ASN A 2 -26.05 -23.48 -5.94
N LYS A 3 -26.35 -22.65 -6.96
CA LYS A 3 -25.48 -21.56 -7.42
C LYS A 3 -25.22 -20.53 -6.30
N LYS A 4 -26.23 -20.25 -5.45
CA LYS A 4 -26.11 -19.34 -4.31
C LYS A 4 -25.15 -19.88 -3.24
N ASP A 5 -25.25 -21.17 -2.91
CA ASP A 5 -24.38 -21.80 -1.91
C ASP A 5 -22.92 -21.83 -2.36
N LYS A 6 -22.67 -22.05 -3.66
CA LYS A 6 -21.33 -22.01 -4.24
C LYS A 6 -20.70 -20.61 -4.11
N GLN A 7 -21.49 -19.55 -4.30
CA GLN A 7 -21.02 -18.17 -4.14
C GLN A 7 -20.76 -17.81 -2.67
N ARG A 8 -21.64 -18.26 -1.76
CA ARG A 8 -21.45 -18.09 -0.33
C ARG A 8 -20.15 -18.74 0.14
N ARG A 9 -19.92 -20.00 -0.24
CA ARG A 9 -18.70 -20.73 0.11
C ARG A 9 -17.43 -20.06 -0.43
N LYS A 10 -17.47 -19.54 -1.67
CA LYS A 10 -16.35 -18.77 -2.23
C LYS A 10 -16.02 -17.53 -1.41
N ARG A 11 -17.05 -16.79 -0.96
CA ARG A 11 -16.86 -15.61 -0.11
C ARG A 11 -16.28 -15.97 1.25
N GLU A 12 -16.75 -17.05 1.87
CA GLU A 12 -16.24 -17.53 3.15
C GLU A 12 -14.74 -17.87 3.06
N ILE A 13 -14.35 -18.65 2.05
CA ILE A 13 -12.94 -19.00 1.79
C ILE A 13 -12.10 -17.74 1.53
N TYR A 14 -12.62 -16.80 0.74
CA TYR A 14 -11.93 -15.54 0.46
C TYR A 14 -11.70 -14.71 1.74
N ASN A 15 -12.72 -14.60 2.59
CA ASN A 15 -12.63 -13.86 3.85
C ASN A 15 -11.62 -14.51 4.81
N GLU A 16 -11.60 -15.84 4.88
CA GLU A 16 -10.63 -16.59 5.68
C GLU A 16 -9.19 -16.36 5.18
N ALA A 17 -8.99 -16.42 3.86
CA ALA A 17 -7.70 -16.11 3.25
C ALA A 17 -7.24 -14.67 3.53
N VAL A 18 -8.14 -13.69 3.44
CA VAL A 18 -7.84 -12.29 3.77
C VAL A 18 -7.48 -12.14 5.25
N ALA A 19 -8.20 -12.79 6.16
CA ALA A 19 -7.88 -12.77 7.59
C ALA A 19 -6.50 -13.37 7.87
N TYR A 20 -6.14 -14.46 7.18
CA TYR A 20 -4.82 -15.06 7.25
C TYR A 20 -3.74 -14.10 6.74
N TRP A 21 -3.92 -13.49 5.57
CA TRP A 21 -2.96 -12.56 4.99
C TRP A 21 -2.79 -11.26 5.79
N ARG A 22 -3.83 -10.79 6.48
CA ARG A 22 -3.70 -9.66 7.41
C ARG A 22 -2.79 -9.98 8.60
N LYS A 23 -2.78 -11.23 9.06
CA LYS A 23 -1.89 -11.71 10.14
C LYS A 23 -0.48 -12.04 9.62
N TYR A 24 -0.39 -12.46 8.36
CA TYR A 24 0.84 -12.92 7.68
C TYR A 24 1.04 -12.20 6.33
N PRO A 25 1.27 -10.87 6.32
CA PRO A 25 1.36 -10.08 5.09
C PRO A 25 2.59 -10.43 4.23
N ASP A 26 3.62 -11.01 4.85
CA ASP A 26 4.82 -11.51 4.16
C ASP A 26 4.53 -12.75 3.32
N VAL A 27 3.62 -13.60 3.79
CA VAL A 27 3.15 -14.74 3.01
C VAL A 27 2.34 -14.25 1.81
N TYR A 28 1.51 -13.22 1.98
CA TYR A 28 0.78 -12.60 0.87
C TYR A 28 1.73 -12.00 -0.18
N CYS A 29 2.75 -11.27 0.27
CA CYS A 29 3.76 -10.70 -0.60
C CYS A 29 4.46 -11.77 -1.47
N GLU A 30 4.89 -12.89 -0.87
CA GLU A 30 5.62 -13.92 -1.60
C GLU A 30 4.71 -14.80 -2.47
N GLN A 31 3.53 -15.18 -1.96
CA GLN A 31 2.66 -16.13 -2.65
C GLN A 31 1.73 -15.49 -3.68
N VAL A 32 1.20 -14.29 -3.38
CA VAL A 32 0.21 -13.62 -4.25
C VAL A 32 0.89 -12.61 -5.15
N LEU A 33 1.74 -11.74 -4.58
CA LEU A 33 2.43 -10.73 -5.38
C LEU A 33 3.64 -11.30 -6.12
N GLY A 34 4.20 -12.42 -5.67
CA GLY A 34 5.39 -13.04 -6.28
C GLY A 34 6.70 -12.32 -5.92
N ILE A 35 6.68 -11.42 -4.94
CA ILE A 35 7.82 -10.59 -4.58
C ILE A 35 8.52 -11.19 -3.37
N ARG A 36 9.77 -11.63 -3.57
CA ARG A 36 10.62 -12.17 -2.49
C ARG A 36 11.25 -11.03 -1.70
N ILE A 37 11.17 -11.11 -0.37
CA ILE A 37 11.70 -10.09 0.54
C ILE A 37 12.63 -10.70 1.58
N ASN A 38 13.58 -9.89 2.04
CA ASN A 38 14.55 -10.31 3.04
C ASN A 38 13.91 -10.54 4.42
N VAL A 39 14.54 -11.37 5.26
CA VAL A 39 14.01 -11.74 6.58
C VAL A 39 13.71 -10.52 7.45
N TYR A 40 14.59 -9.50 7.46
CA TYR A 40 14.35 -8.27 8.22
C TYR A 40 13.13 -7.48 7.69
N GLN A 41 12.91 -7.49 6.37
CA GLN A 41 11.74 -6.86 5.75
C GLN A 41 10.45 -7.60 6.13
N LYS A 42 10.49 -8.94 6.24
CA LYS A 42 9.35 -9.74 6.73
C LYS A 42 8.96 -9.33 8.15
N VAL A 43 9.94 -9.19 9.04
CA VAL A 43 9.70 -8.75 10.43
C VAL A 43 9.11 -7.34 10.47
N MET A 44 9.67 -6.40 9.70
CA MET A 44 9.15 -5.03 9.61
C MET A 44 7.71 -5.00 9.09
N MET A 45 7.41 -5.75 8.03
CA MET A 45 6.06 -5.77 7.49
C MET A 45 5.05 -6.39 8.45
N ARG A 46 5.41 -7.47 9.16
CA ARG A 46 4.56 -8.04 10.20
C ARG A 46 4.31 -7.06 11.34
N ALA A 47 5.32 -6.28 11.73
CA ALA A 47 5.16 -5.23 12.73
C ALA A 47 4.23 -4.10 12.23
N PHE A 48 4.36 -3.68 10.97
CA PHE A 48 3.51 -2.66 10.35
C PHE A 48 2.02 -3.04 10.38
N PHE A 49 1.68 -4.30 10.09
CA PHE A 49 0.28 -4.75 10.11
C PHE A 49 -0.27 -5.01 11.51
N ARG A 50 0.58 -5.22 12.52
CA ARG A 50 0.17 -5.55 13.89
C ARG A 50 -0.12 -4.31 14.74
N TYR A 51 0.61 -3.22 14.52
CA TYR A 51 0.55 -2.02 15.37
C TYR A 51 -0.07 -0.84 14.63
N LYS A 52 -0.89 -0.05 15.34
CA LYS A 52 -1.52 1.17 14.78
C LYS A 52 -0.51 2.29 14.51
N TYR A 53 0.52 2.38 15.34
CA TYR A 53 1.58 3.36 15.22
C TYR A 53 2.93 2.65 15.28
N ILE A 54 3.80 2.95 14.32
CA ILE A 54 5.11 2.32 14.20
C ILE A 54 6.12 3.33 13.67
N ALA A 55 7.34 3.26 14.19
CA ALA A 55 8.48 4.05 13.71
C ALA A 55 9.64 3.10 13.39
N PHE A 56 10.06 3.08 12.13
CA PHE A 56 11.22 2.30 11.69
C PHE A 56 12.47 3.17 11.66
N VAL A 57 13.45 2.84 12.50
CA VAL A 57 14.79 3.44 12.46
C VAL A 57 15.71 2.54 11.66
N MET A 58 16.24 3.04 10.55
CA MET A 58 17.02 2.23 9.61
C MET A 58 18.25 2.99 9.09
N GLY A 59 19.37 2.30 8.87
CA GLY A 59 20.62 2.88 8.31
C GLY A 59 20.56 3.18 6.80
N ARG A 60 21.47 4.00 6.25
CA ARG A 60 21.44 4.37 4.81
C ARG A 60 21.65 3.14 3.90
N GLY A 61 21.08 3.15 2.68
CA GLY A 61 21.28 2.10 1.66
C GLY A 61 20.43 0.83 1.79
N VAL A 62 19.64 0.67 2.84
CA VAL A 62 18.88 -0.57 3.15
C VAL A 62 17.55 -0.76 2.39
N GLY A 63 17.23 0.11 1.43
CA GLY A 63 15.99 0.03 0.66
C GLY A 63 14.70 0.37 1.42
N LYS A 64 14.73 1.35 2.35
CA LYS A 64 13.56 1.73 3.17
C LYS A 64 12.34 2.11 2.33
N SER A 65 12.56 2.90 1.28
CA SER A 65 11.49 3.40 0.40
C SER A 65 10.71 2.26 -0.25
N PHE A 66 11.41 1.19 -0.62
CA PHE A 66 10.80 -0.01 -1.20
C PHE A 66 9.89 -0.73 -0.20
N ILE A 67 10.38 -1.03 1.01
CA ILE A 67 9.55 -1.72 2.01
C ILE A 67 8.37 -0.86 2.47
N CYS A 68 8.53 0.46 2.56
CA CYS A 68 7.43 1.36 2.89
C CYS A 68 6.30 1.28 1.85
N ILE A 69 6.61 1.45 0.56
CA ILE A 69 5.57 1.43 -0.48
C ILE A 69 4.93 0.03 -0.60
N LEU A 70 5.71 -1.04 -0.45
CA LEU A 70 5.21 -2.41 -0.47
C LEU A 70 4.19 -2.65 0.66
N CYS A 71 4.48 -2.20 1.88
CA CYS A 71 3.54 -2.30 3.00
C CYS A 71 2.24 -1.53 2.73
N LEU A 72 2.33 -0.31 2.18
CA LEU A 72 1.16 0.51 1.87
C LEU A 72 0.28 -0.10 0.78
N VAL A 73 0.88 -0.68 -0.26
CA VAL A 73 0.16 -1.35 -1.35
C VAL A 73 -0.55 -2.60 -0.84
N ILE A 74 0.14 -3.46 -0.07
CA ILE A 74 -0.49 -4.65 0.52
C ILE A 74 -1.63 -4.23 1.46
N TYR A 75 -1.46 -3.14 2.20
CA TYR A 75 -2.52 -2.61 3.05
C TYR A 75 -3.72 -2.16 2.20
N ALA A 76 -3.48 -1.40 1.14
CA ALA A 76 -4.52 -0.94 0.21
C ALA A 76 -5.31 -2.10 -0.41
N LEU A 77 -4.66 -3.25 -0.67
CA LEU A 77 -5.28 -4.45 -1.24
C LEU A 77 -6.07 -5.26 -0.20
N LEU A 78 -5.49 -5.48 1.00
CA LEU A 78 -6.12 -6.30 2.05
C LEU A 78 -7.24 -5.57 2.79
N TYR A 79 -7.25 -4.24 2.77
CA TYR A 79 -8.27 -3.39 3.38
C TYR A 79 -8.98 -2.57 2.30
N PRO A 80 -10.12 -3.03 1.76
CA PRO A 80 -10.83 -2.31 0.70
C PRO A 80 -11.36 -0.96 1.20
N GLY A 81 -11.38 0.06 0.32
CA GLY A 81 -11.81 1.42 0.66
C GLY A 81 -10.80 2.21 1.52
N SER A 82 -9.54 1.77 1.57
CA SER A 82 -8.50 2.43 2.37
C SER A 82 -7.98 3.69 1.68
N LYS A 83 -7.89 4.77 2.46
CA LYS A 83 -7.34 6.05 2.01
C LYS A 83 -5.98 6.25 2.65
N ILE A 84 -4.94 6.32 1.83
CA ILE A 84 -3.55 6.32 2.31
C ILE A 84 -2.85 7.58 1.81
N GLY A 85 -2.27 8.34 2.75
CA GLY A 85 -1.46 9.51 2.45
C GLY A 85 0.02 9.24 2.70
N ILE A 86 0.88 9.50 1.71
CA ILE A 86 2.34 9.47 1.85
C ILE A 86 2.80 10.91 2.05
N ILE A 87 3.44 11.19 3.19
CA ILE A 87 3.96 12.53 3.49
C ILE A 87 5.48 12.47 3.47
N ALA A 88 6.12 13.36 2.73
CA ALA A 88 7.57 13.48 2.67
C ALA A 88 8.02 14.96 2.76
N PRO A 89 9.29 15.23 3.13
CA PRO A 89 9.82 16.58 3.22
C PRO A 89 9.61 17.41 1.94
N THR A 90 9.73 16.77 0.77
CA THR A 90 9.43 17.40 -0.52
C THR A 90 8.44 16.57 -1.30
N PHE A 91 7.57 17.24 -2.07
CA PHE A 91 6.62 16.56 -2.96
C PHE A 91 7.33 15.63 -3.96
N ARG A 92 8.51 16.04 -4.44
CA ARG A 92 9.35 15.22 -5.33
C ARG A 92 9.69 13.86 -4.72
N GLN A 93 10.09 13.82 -3.45
CA GLN A 93 10.41 12.55 -2.76
C GLN A 93 9.18 11.65 -2.61
N ALA A 94 8.02 12.22 -2.25
CA ALA A 94 6.77 11.48 -2.16
C ALA A 94 6.32 10.96 -3.54
N LYS A 95 6.49 11.77 -4.59
CA LYS A 95 6.23 11.40 -5.97
C LYS A 95 7.11 10.25 -6.43
N GLN A 96 8.41 10.28 -6.13
CA GLN A 96 9.36 9.22 -6.51
C GLN A 96 8.99 7.87 -5.89
N LEU A 97 8.45 7.84 -4.67
CA LEU A 97 7.90 6.61 -4.08
C LEU A 97 6.79 5.99 -4.96
N LEU A 98 5.89 6.81 -5.53
CA LEU A 98 4.82 6.31 -6.40
C LEU A 98 5.28 6.02 -7.83
N SER A 99 6.08 6.89 -8.43
CA SER A 99 6.49 6.72 -9.83
C SER A 99 7.59 5.69 -9.99
N GLU A 100 8.64 5.75 -9.18
CA GLU A 100 9.81 4.87 -9.33
C GLU A 100 9.57 3.54 -8.61
N LYS A 101 9.14 3.58 -7.34
CA LYS A 101 9.03 2.34 -6.54
C LYS A 101 7.75 1.56 -6.81
N TYR A 102 6.58 2.21 -6.81
CA TYR A 102 5.34 1.51 -7.12
C TYR A 102 5.24 1.15 -8.60
N ARG A 103 5.24 2.15 -9.49
CA ARG A 103 5.01 1.89 -10.92
C ARG A 103 6.21 1.25 -11.62
N GLY A 104 7.43 1.63 -11.26
CA GLY A 104 8.67 1.14 -11.89
C GLY A 104 9.18 -0.19 -11.34
N GLU A 105 9.02 -0.49 -10.05
CA GLU A 105 9.51 -1.76 -9.47
C GLU A 105 8.36 -2.73 -9.18
N LEU A 106 7.41 -2.35 -8.32
CA LEU A 106 6.37 -3.27 -7.86
C LEU A 106 5.45 -3.78 -8.99
N CYS A 107 4.98 -2.87 -9.86
CA CYS A 107 4.11 -3.25 -10.98
C CYS A 107 4.84 -4.07 -12.07
N GLU A 108 6.16 -3.95 -12.19
CA GLU A 108 6.96 -4.77 -13.10
C GLU A 108 7.15 -6.18 -12.55
N TRP A 109 7.41 -6.30 -11.24
CA TRP A 109 7.64 -7.59 -10.60
C TRP A 109 6.35 -8.37 -10.38
N SER A 110 5.22 -7.68 -10.20
CA SER A 110 3.92 -8.30 -9.98
C SER A 110 2.90 -7.87 -11.05
N PRO A 111 2.63 -8.70 -12.07
CA PRO A 111 1.58 -8.41 -13.04
C PRO A 111 0.18 -8.32 -12.40
N PHE A 112 -0.01 -8.99 -11.26
CA PHE A 112 -1.23 -8.91 -10.46
C PHE A 112 -1.50 -7.48 -9.98
N LEU A 113 -0.49 -6.77 -9.48
CA LEU A 113 -0.64 -5.37 -9.04
C LEU A 113 -1.08 -4.44 -10.18
N LYS A 114 -0.55 -4.68 -11.38
CA LYS A 114 -0.89 -3.89 -12.55
C LYS A 114 -2.35 -4.06 -12.97
N GLN A 115 -2.95 -5.22 -12.70
CA GLN A 115 -4.37 -5.49 -12.98
C GLN A 115 -5.30 -4.86 -11.94
N GLU A 116 -4.85 -4.76 -10.68
CA GLU A 116 -5.61 -4.13 -9.59
C GLU A 116 -5.62 -2.59 -9.65
N GLU A 117 -4.66 -2.01 -10.38
CA GLU A 117 -4.62 -0.58 -10.60
C GLU A 117 -5.75 -0.12 -11.54
N ARG A 118 -6.60 0.77 -11.02
CA ARG A 118 -7.67 1.40 -11.80
C ARG A 118 -7.17 2.63 -12.55
N LYS A 119 -6.40 3.48 -11.87
CA LYS A 119 -5.87 4.71 -12.43
C LYS A 119 -4.56 5.09 -11.75
N PHE A 120 -3.58 5.49 -12.55
CA PHE A 120 -2.34 6.10 -12.10
C PHE A 120 -2.23 7.52 -12.63
N ALA A 121 -2.14 8.50 -11.73
CA ALA A 121 -1.95 9.89 -12.07
C ALA A 121 -0.66 10.40 -11.43
N CYS A 122 0.26 10.92 -12.25
CA CYS A 122 1.53 11.44 -11.78
C CYS A 122 1.86 12.73 -12.55
N SER A 123 1.57 13.86 -11.93
CA SER A 123 1.79 15.21 -12.46
C SER A 123 2.83 15.96 -11.63
N MET A 124 3.08 17.24 -11.95
CA MET A 124 3.96 18.09 -11.14
C MET A 124 3.33 18.47 -9.80
N GLN A 125 2.00 18.42 -9.70
CA GLN A 125 1.23 18.92 -8.54
C GLN A 125 0.52 17.80 -7.77
N SER A 126 0.30 16.64 -8.40
CA SER A 126 -0.44 15.52 -7.81
C SER A 126 0.19 14.20 -8.20
N ALA A 127 0.28 13.27 -7.25
CA ALA A 127 0.70 11.91 -7.51
C ALA A 127 -0.19 10.96 -6.70
N ARG A 128 -0.98 10.14 -7.42
CA ARG A 128 -2.03 9.32 -6.85
C ARG A 128 -2.23 8.03 -7.63
N VAL A 129 -2.54 6.97 -6.90
CA VAL A 129 -2.91 5.65 -7.42
C VAL A 129 -4.28 5.27 -6.87
N ASP A 130 -5.21 4.95 -7.76
CA ASP A 130 -6.53 4.43 -7.42
C ASP A 130 -6.61 2.94 -7.76
N PHE A 131 -7.16 2.14 -6.84
CA PHE A 131 -7.37 0.70 -6.99
C PHE A 131 -8.84 0.36 -7.27
N PHE A 132 -9.11 -0.79 -7.90
CA PHE A 132 -10.49 -1.23 -8.18
C PHE A 132 -11.32 -1.51 -6.92
N ASN A 133 -10.66 -1.86 -5.82
CA ASN A 133 -11.30 -2.10 -4.52
C ASN A 133 -11.74 -0.82 -3.79
N GLY A 134 -11.60 0.36 -4.42
CA GLY A 134 -11.96 1.66 -3.85
C GLY A 134 -10.90 2.28 -2.95
N SER A 135 -9.78 1.62 -2.73
CA SER A 135 -8.64 2.19 -2.01
C SER A 135 -7.84 3.14 -2.90
N PHE A 136 -7.14 4.10 -2.30
CA PHE A 136 -6.20 4.96 -3.01
C PHE A 136 -4.98 5.32 -2.16
N ILE A 137 -3.87 5.61 -2.85
CA ILE A 137 -2.62 6.11 -2.25
C ILE A 137 -2.29 7.45 -2.91
N GLU A 138 -2.11 8.49 -2.11
CA GLU A 138 -1.82 9.85 -2.58
C GLU A 138 -0.61 10.45 -1.86
N ALA A 139 0.23 11.16 -2.61
CA ALA A 139 1.45 11.79 -2.13
C ALA A 139 1.22 13.26 -1.77
N PHE A 140 1.76 13.68 -0.64
CA PHE A 140 1.65 15.04 -0.12
C PHE A 140 2.99 15.57 0.39
N PRO A 141 3.27 16.88 0.23
CA PRO A 141 4.39 17.52 0.89
C PRO A 141 4.09 17.80 2.38
N LEU A 142 5.12 17.76 3.23
CA LEU A 142 5.01 18.12 4.65
C LEU A 142 4.66 19.62 4.87
N GLY A 143 4.95 20.48 3.88
CA GLY A 143 4.93 21.94 4.05
C GLY A 143 6.11 22.43 4.89
N THR A 144 6.37 23.74 4.87
CA THR A 144 7.50 24.36 5.58
C THR A 144 7.31 24.31 7.10
N ASP A 145 6.08 24.42 7.60
CA ASP A 145 5.77 24.56 9.04
C ASP A 145 4.66 23.60 9.54
N GLY A 146 4.35 22.53 8.79
CA GLY A 146 3.31 21.55 9.16
C GLY A 146 1.86 22.04 9.00
N GLU A 147 1.66 23.30 8.58
CA GLU A 147 0.34 23.91 8.33
C GLU A 147 -0.51 23.12 7.32
N ASN A 148 0.14 22.44 6.38
CA ASN A 148 -0.54 21.69 5.32
C ASN A 148 -1.01 20.30 5.76
N ILE A 149 -0.54 19.76 6.89
CA ILE A 149 -0.84 18.37 7.28
C ILE A 149 -2.32 18.22 7.69
N ALA A 150 -2.82 19.09 8.57
CA ALA A 150 -4.20 19.04 9.05
C ALA A 150 -5.27 19.24 7.95
N PRO A 151 -5.14 20.20 7.00
CA PRO A 151 -6.08 20.31 5.89
C PRO A 151 -5.95 19.15 4.90
N THR A 152 -4.73 18.65 4.62
CA THR A 152 -4.53 17.48 3.76
C THR A 152 -5.18 16.22 4.34
N LEU A 153 -5.02 15.95 5.64
CA LEU A 153 -5.66 14.80 6.29
C LEU A 153 -7.18 14.94 6.32
N ARG A 154 -7.72 16.16 6.45
CA ARG A 154 -9.16 16.42 6.33
C ARG A 154 -9.69 16.09 4.94
N ASN A 155 -8.98 16.50 3.89
CA ASN A 155 -9.33 16.17 2.51
C ASN A 155 -9.29 14.65 2.24
N LEU A 156 -8.39 13.92 2.89
CA LEU A 156 -8.38 12.46 2.82
C LEU A 156 -9.63 11.86 3.49
N CYS A 157 -10.00 12.34 4.67
CA CYS A 157 -11.17 11.83 5.40
C CYS A 157 -12.51 12.14 4.71
N SER A 158 -12.62 13.27 3.99
CA SER A 158 -13.87 13.73 3.36
C SER A 158 -14.15 13.20 1.94
N ALA A 159 -13.16 12.62 1.26
CA ALA A 159 -13.30 12.02 -0.08
C ALA A 159 -14.02 10.66 -0.12
#